data_AF-A0A8T2B4H5-F1
#
_entry.id   AF-A0A8T2B4H5-F1
#
_cell.length_a   1.000
_cell.length_b   1.000
_cell.length_c   1.000
_cell.angle_alpha   90.00
_cell.angle_beta   90.00
_cell.angle_gamma   90.00
#
_symmetry.space_group_name_H-M   'P 1'
#
loop_
_entity.id
_entity.type
_entity.pdbx_description
1 polymer ?
#
loop_
_entity_poly.entity_id
_entity_poly.type
_entity_poly.pdbx_seq_one_letter_code
_entity_poly.pdbx_strand_id
1 'polypeptide(L)'
;MATQTDLAQPKLDMTKEEKERLKYLQFVQAAAVEALLRFALIYAKAKDKSGPLKPGVESVEGAVKTVVGPVYEKYHDLPVEVLKYMDQKVDMSVNELDRRVPPVVKQVSAQAISAAQIAPIVARALASEVRRAGVVETASGMAKSVYTKYEPAAKELYANYEPKAEQCAVSAWKKLNQLPLFPRLAQVAVPTAAFCSEKYNDTVVKAAEKGYRVTSYMPLVPTERISKIFAEEKTETEPLEFHPLD
;
A
#
# COMPACT_ATOMS: atom_id res chain seq x y z
N MET A 1 45.80 15.08 -42.91
CA MET A 1 46.21 16.02 -41.84
C MET A 1 44.95 16.77 -41.42
N ALA A 2 44.42 16.43 -40.23
CA ALA A 2 43.34 17.09 -39.46
C ALA A 2 41.98 17.33 -40.18
N THR A 3 40.80 17.27 -39.55
CA THR A 3 40.46 17.45 -38.14
C THR A 3 39.10 16.78 -37.89
N GLN A 4 39.02 15.94 -36.86
CA GLN A 4 37.79 15.36 -36.33
C GLN A 4 37.25 16.30 -35.26
N THR A 5 36.06 16.87 -35.47
CA THR A 5 35.41 17.76 -34.52
C THR A 5 34.72 16.89 -33.45
N ASP A 6 35.36 16.82 -32.29
CA ASP A 6 34.83 16.18 -31.08
C ASP A 6 33.73 17.08 -30.48
N LEU A 7 32.46 16.68 -30.65
CA LEU A 7 31.32 17.30 -29.98
C LEU A 7 31.16 16.67 -28.61
N ALA A 8 31.81 17.31 -27.63
CA ALA A 8 31.63 17.02 -26.22
C ALA A 8 30.14 17.05 -25.84
N GLN A 9 29.60 15.89 -25.45
CA GLN A 9 28.30 15.80 -24.80
C GLN A 9 28.35 16.56 -23.46
N PRO A 10 27.28 17.30 -23.08
CA PRO A 10 27.21 17.91 -21.76
C PRO A 10 27.13 16.78 -20.73
N LYS A 11 28.17 16.64 -19.91
CA LYS A 11 28.06 15.88 -18.66
C LYS A 11 26.99 16.57 -17.83
N LEU A 12 25.89 15.85 -17.61
CA LEU A 12 24.84 16.20 -16.67
C LEU A 12 25.43 16.14 -15.26
N ASP A 13 26.11 17.21 -14.87
CA ASP A 13 26.59 17.40 -13.50
C ASP A 13 25.36 17.78 -12.66
N MET A 14 24.63 16.75 -12.20
CA MET A 14 23.57 16.95 -11.21
C MET A 14 24.23 17.49 -9.95
N THR A 15 23.91 18.75 -9.62
CA THR A 15 24.36 19.39 -8.39
C THR A 15 23.97 18.52 -7.20
N LYS A 16 24.86 18.42 -6.19
CA LYS A 16 24.63 17.62 -4.97
C LYS A 16 23.25 17.87 -4.32
N GLU A 17 22.72 19.08 -4.47
CA GLU A 17 21.42 19.50 -3.95
C GLU A 17 20.21 18.83 -4.63
N GLU A 18 20.30 18.46 -5.92
CA GLU A 18 19.22 17.72 -6.60
C GLU A 18 19.20 16.25 -6.20
N LYS A 19 20.36 15.67 -5.84
CA LYS A 19 20.43 14.30 -5.28
C LYS A 19 19.88 14.21 -3.86
N GLU A 20 19.83 15.31 -3.12
CA GLU A 20 19.36 15.33 -1.73
C GLU A 20 17.83 15.49 -1.61
N ARG A 21 17.16 15.94 -2.67
CA ARG A 21 15.70 16.09 -2.71
C ARG A 21 15.03 14.78 -3.14
N LEU A 22 14.02 14.35 -2.38
CA LEU A 22 13.14 13.24 -2.78
C LEU A 22 12.53 13.57 -4.15
N LYS A 23 12.54 12.64 -5.11
CA LYS A 23 12.03 12.83 -6.47
C LYS A 23 10.60 12.31 -6.64
N TYR A 24 10.23 11.24 -5.94
CA TYR A 24 8.94 10.56 -6.04
C TYR A 24 8.14 10.61 -4.74
N LEU A 25 8.82 10.56 -3.59
CA LEU A 25 8.21 10.40 -2.26
C LEU A 25 8.05 11.72 -1.49
N GLN A 26 8.18 12.88 -2.14
CA GLN A 26 7.95 14.20 -1.52
C GLN A 26 6.55 14.30 -0.88
N PHE A 27 5.54 13.70 -1.52
CA PHE A 27 4.17 13.70 -0.99
C PHE A 27 4.07 12.95 0.35
N VAL A 28 4.89 11.93 0.58
CA VAL A 28 4.92 11.17 1.83
C VAL A 28 5.40 12.07 2.97
N GLN A 29 6.47 12.82 2.72
CA GLN A 29 6.99 13.78 3.68
C GLN A 29 5.97 14.90 3.96
N ALA A 30 5.34 15.46 2.92
CA ALA A 30 4.30 16.47 3.09
C ALA A 30 3.09 15.96 3.89
N ALA A 31 2.61 14.75 3.58
CA ALA A 31 1.50 14.11 4.29
C ALA A 31 1.86 13.79 5.75
N ALA A 32 3.09 13.35 6.02
CA ALA A 32 3.57 13.10 7.38
C ALA A 32 3.59 14.39 8.21
N VAL A 33 4.12 15.49 7.66
CA VAL A 33 4.11 16.80 8.32
C VAL A 33 2.68 17.29 8.55
N GLU A 34 1.80 17.16 7.56
CA GLU A 34 0.40 17.55 7.69
C GLU A 34 -0.32 16.72 8.76
N ALA A 35 -0.09 15.40 8.80
CA ALA A 35 -0.65 14.53 9.81
C ALA A 35 -0.15 14.92 11.21
N LEU A 36 1.16 15.14 11.38
CA LEU A 36 1.75 15.59 12.64
C LEU A 36 1.15 16.91 13.13
N LEU A 37 0.99 17.90 12.24
CA LEU A 37 0.36 19.17 12.57
C LEU A 37 -1.11 18.99 13.00
N ARG A 38 -1.87 18.17 12.29
CA ARG A 38 -3.28 17.87 12.63
C ARG A 38 -3.38 17.17 13.97
N PHE A 39 -2.55 16.16 14.22
CA PHE A 39 -2.51 15.46 15.51
C PHE A 39 -2.09 16.39 16.64
N ALA A 40 -1.06 17.22 16.44
CA ALA A 40 -0.63 18.20 17.43
C ALA A 40 -1.74 19.20 17.77
N LEU A 41 -2.48 19.69 16.76
CA LEU A 41 -3.61 20.58 16.97
C LEU A 41 -4.74 19.91 17.77
N ILE A 42 -5.10 18.68 17.41
CA ILE A 42 -6.13 17.91 18.12
C ILE A 42 -5.68 17.65 19.55
N TYR A 43 -4.43 17.23 19.75
CA TYR A 43 -3.86 16.96 21.06
C TYR A 43 -3.82 18.21 21.93
N ALA A 44 -3.31 19.35 21.43
CA ALA A 44 -3.28 20.60 22.16
C ALA A 44 -4.69 21.03 22.60
N LYS A 45 -5.66 20.95 21.68
CA LYS A 45 -7.06 21.26 21.97
C LYS A 45 -7.69 20.32 23.01
N ALA A 46 -7.37 19.03 22.95
CA ALA A 46 -7.85 18.05 23.92
C ALA A 46 -7.21 18.26 25.29
N LYS A 47 -5.89 18.53 25.33
CA LYS A 47 -5.12 18.83 26.54
C LYS A 47 -5.66 20.07 27.25
N ASP A 48 -5.90 21.16 26.52
CA ASP A 48 -6.45 22.39 27.12
C ASP A 48 -7.87 22.21 27.66
N LYS A 49 -8.64 21.28 27.09
CA LYS A 49 -10.01 20.96 27.51
C LYS A 49 -10.09 19.79 28.51
N SER A 50 -8.97 19.28 29.01
CA SER A 50 -8.93 18.09 29.87
C SER A 50 -9.30 18.34 31.34
N GLY A 51 -9.47 19.61 31.75
CA GLY A 51 -9.97 19.97 33.07
C GLY A 51 -9.12 19.39 34.21
N PRO A 52 -9.71 18.68 35.19
CA PRO A 52 -8.97 18.07 36.31
C PRO A 52 -7.87 17.08 35.90
N LEU A 53 -7.92 16.54 34.66
CA LEU A 53 -6.93 15.58 34.15
C LEU A 53 -5.68 16.25 33.56
N LYS A 54 -5.69 17.56 33.35
CA LYS A 54 -4.58 18.32 32.74
C LYS A 54 -3.22 18.08 33.43
N PRO A 55 -3.12 18.10 34.78
CA PRO A 55 -1.85 17.86 35.46
C PRO A 55 -1.31 16.44 35.23
N GLY A 56 -2.20 15.44 35.12
CA GLY A 56 -1.83 14.06 34.84
C GLY A 56 -1.27 13.89 33.42
N VAL A 57 -1.91 14.55 32.44
CA VAL A 57 -1.45 14.57 31.04
C VAL A 57 -0.08 15.24 30.94
N GLU A 58 0.14 16.35 31.62
CA GLU A 58 1.43 17.06 31.65
C GLU A 58 2.54 16.23 32.32
N SER A 59 2.22 15.52 33.39
CA SER A 59 3.17 14.62 34.07
C SER A 59 3.61 13.47 33.16
N VAL A 60 2.66 12.82 32.47
CA VAL A 60 2.96 11.74 31.52
C VAL A 60 3.74 12.25 30.31
N GLU A 61 3.37 13.40 29.75
CA GLU A 61 4.11 14.04 28.66
C GLU A 61 5.56 14.32 29.06
N GLY A 62 5.78 14.84 30.28
CA GLY A 62 7.10 15.04 30.85
C GLY A 62 7.90 13.73 30.96
N ALA A 63 7.30 12.67 31.52
CA ALA A 63 7.95 11.37 31.66
C ALA A 63 8.31 10.75 30.31
N VAL A 64 7.39 10.79 29.33
CA VAL A 64 7.63 10.31 27.97
C VAL A 64 8.75 11.11 27.32
N LYS A 65 8.76 12.44 27.46
CA LYS A 65 9.83 13.30 26.93
C LYS A 65 11.19 12.95 27.54
N THR A 66 11.26 12.63 28.83
CA THR A 66 12.51 12.22 29.49
C THR A 66 13.00 10.85 29.01
N VAL A 67 12.09 9.88 28.86
CA VAL A 67 12.46 8.50 28.49
C VAL A 67 12.73 8.35 26.99
N VAL A 68 11.89 8.95 26.17
CA VAL A 68 11.90 8.79 24.70
C VAL A 68 12.68 9.92 24.02
N GLY A 69 12.80 11.09 24.62
CA GLY A 69 13.56 12.23 24.06
C GLY A 69 14.98 11.85 23.62
N PRO A 70 15.80 11.18 24.45
CA PRO A 70 17.14 10.75 24.05
C PRO A 70 17.15 9.76 22.87
N VAL A 71 16.11 8.92 22.77
CA VAL A 71 15.95 7.97 21.66
C VAL A 71 15.56 8.72 20.39
N TYR A 72 14.66 9.70 20.49
CA TYR A 72 14.27 10.55 19.36
C TYR A 72 15.47 11.33 18.83
N GLU A 73 16.21 12.03 19.69
CA GLU A 73 17.42 12.78 19.28
C GLU A 73 18.44 11.89 18.56
N LYS A 74 18.56 10.61 18.96
CA LYS A 74 19.48 9.67 18.33
C LYS A 74 19.02 9.17 16.95
N TYR A 75 17.71 9.12 16.70
CA TYR A 75 17.15 8.42 15.53
C TYR A 75 16.21 9.28 14.67
N HIS A 76 15.98 10.55 14.99
CA HIS A 76 15.03 11.41 14.27
C HIS A 76 15.38 11.63 12.80
N ASP A 77 16.65 11.51 12.43
CA ASP A 77 17.11 11.58 11.04
C ASP A 77 16.91 10.26 10.27
N LEU A 78 16.82 9.13 10.96
CA LEU A 78 16.71 7.81 10.36
C LEU A 78 15.49 7.68 9.42
N PRO A 79 14.26 8.13 9.78
CA PRO A 79 13.11 8.09 8.88
C PRO A 79 13.33 8.84 7.57
N VAL A 80 14.03 9.98 7.61
CA VAL A 80 14.32 10.78 6.41
C VAL A 80 15.32 10.03 5.51
N GLU A 81 16.35 9.42 6.09
CA GLU A 81 17.32 8.63 5.33
C GLU A 81 16.73 7.35 4.73
N VAL A 82 15.85 6.65 5.47
CA VAL A 82 15.09 5.52 4.94
C VAL A 82 14.21 5.97 3.77
N LEU A 83 13.54 7.12 3.90
CA LEU A 83 12.70 7.66 2.84
C LEU A 83 13.51 8.01 1.58
N LYS A 84 14.70 8.60 1.74
CA LYS A 84 15.64 8.87 0.63
C LYS A 84 16.10 7.59 -0.06
N TYR A 85 16.45 6.56 0.70
CA TYR A 85 16.83 5.27 0.14
C TYR A 85 15.70 4.66 -0.71
N MET A 86 14.47 4.70 -0.17
CA MET A 86 13.29 4.21 -0.90
C MET A 86 13.03 5.04 -2.17
N ASP A 87 13.14 6.36 -2.09
CA ASP A 87 12.96 7.27 -3.21
C ASP A 87 13.97 7.00 -4.34
N GLN A 88 15.24 6.79 -3.97
CA GLN A 88 16.29 6.40 -4.91
C GLN A 88 16.01 5.03 -5.54
N LYS A 89 15.48 4.07 -4.77
CA LYS A 89 15.13 2.75 -5.30
C LYS A 89 13.98 2.83 -6.30
N VAL A 90 13.01 3.71 -6.04
CA VAL A 90 11.92 4.02 -6.99
C VAL A 90 12.50 4.66 -8.25
N ASP A 91 13.42 5.62 -8.14
CA ASP A 91 14.08 6.24 -9.30
C ASP A 91 14.78 5.21 -10.20
N MET A 92 15.56 4.30 -9.61
CA MET A 92 16.22 3.22 -10.36
C MET A 92 15.21 2.35 -11.10
N SER A 93 14.10 2.00 -10.44
CA SER A 93 13.06 1.15 -11.01
C SER A 93 12.32 1.85 -12.16
N VAL A 94 12.01 3.14 -11.99
CA VAL A 94 11.37 3.96 -13.03
C VAL A 94 12.30 4.13 -14.22
N ASN A 95 13.59 4.39 -14.01
CA ASN A 95 14.56 4.53 -15.11
C ASN A 95 14.79 3.21 -15.87
N GLU A 96 14.80 2.06 -15.18
CA GLU A 96 14.87 0.76 -15.85
C GLU A 96 13.62 0.47 -16.68
N LEU A 97 12.44 0.77 -16.12
CA LEU A 97 11.17 0.63 -16.84
C LEU A 97 11.13 1.57 -18.05
N ASP A 98 11.56 2.81 -17.89
CA ASP A 98 11.56 3.83 -18.95
C ASP A 98 12.38 3.42 -20.18
N ARG A 99 13.49 2.70 -19.95
CA ARG A 99 14.33 2.13 -21.02
C ARG A 99 13.69 0.94 -21.75
N ARG A 100 12.77 0.23 -21.10
CA ARG A 100 12.16 -1.01 -21.62
C ARG A 100 10.78 -0.78 -22.24
N VAL A 101 10.14 0.37 -21.98
CA VAL A 101 8.77 0.64 -22.40
C VAL A 101 8.70 1.47 -23.70
N PRO A 102 7.94 1.01 -24.72
CA PRO A 102 7.75 1.75 -25.97
C PRO A 102 7.08 3.12 -25.77
N PRO A 103 7.35 4.12 -26.65
CA PRO A 103 6.81 5.47 -26.55
C PRO A 103 5.27 5.56 -26.44
N VAL A 104 4.55 4.63 -27.09
CA VAL A 104 3.09 4.57 -27.07
C VAL A 104 2.54 4.37 -25.66
N VAL A 105 3.17 3.52 -24.85
CA VAL A 105 2.73 3.25 -23.49
C VAL A 105 2.99 4.46 -22.58
N LYS A 106 4.08 5.21 -22.79
CA LYS A 106 4.38 6.46 -22.07
C LYS A 106 3.33 7.54 -22.33
N GLN A 107 2.87 7.65 -23.58
CA GLN A 107 1.84 8.61 -23.97
C GLN A 107 0.48 8.27 -23.33
N VAL A 108 0.08 7.00 -23.37
CA VAL A 108 -1.17 6.54 -22.76
C VAL A 108 -1.15 6.72 -21.24
N SER A 109 -0.03 6.43 -20.57
CA SER A 109 0.10 6.65 -19.12
C SER A 109 0.07 8.13 -18.75
N ALA A 110 0.72 9.00 -19.53
CA ALA A 110 0.67 10.45 -19.29
C ALA A 110 -0.75 11.01 -19.45
N GLN A 111 -1.49 10.52 -20.44
CA GLN A 111 -2.90 10.88 -20.65
C GLN A 111 -3.80 10.37 -19.50
N ALA A 112 -3.53 9.17 -18.97
CA ALA A 112 -4.26 8.65 -17.82
C ALA A 112 -3.97 9.45 -16.53
N ILE A 113 -2.71 9.82 -16.29
CA ILE A 113 -2.31 10.64 -15.13
C ILE A 113 -2.95 12.03 -15.21
N SER A 114 -2.92 12.69 -16.37
CA SER A 114 -3.55 14.00 -16.53
C SER A 114 -5.07 13.95 -16.35
N ALA A 115 -5.73 12.93 -16.91
CA ALA A 115 -7.15 12.70 -16.70
C ALA A 115 -7.48 12.46 -15.21
N ALA A 116 -6.64 11.69 -14.50
CA ALA A 116 -6.82 11.42 -13.07
C ALA A 116 -6.62 12.67 -12.18
N GLN A 117 -5.72 13.59 -12.54
CA GLN A 117 -5.54 14.86 -11.84
C GLN A 117 -6.72 15.81 -12.05
N ILE A 118 -7.37 15.76 -13.22
CA ILE A 118 -8.55 16.56 -13.55
C ILE A 118 -9.82 15.97 -12.92
N ALA A 119 -9.88 14.65 -12.75
CA ALA A 119 -11.02 13.93 -12.19
C ALA A 119 -11.55 14.49 -10.84
N PRO A 120 -10.73 14.80 -9.81
CA PRO A 120 -11.23 15.36 -8.56
C PRO A 120 -11.79 16.78 -8.70
N ILE A 121 -11.29 17.58 -9.65
CA ILE A 121 -11.81 18.92 -9.95
C ILE A 121 -13.20 18.80 -10.58
N VAL A 122 -13.33 17.93 -11.58
CA VAL A 122 -14.60 17.63 -12.25
C VAL A 122 -15.60 17.01 -11.28
N ALA A 123 -15.17 16.08 -10.42
CA ALA A 123 -16.03 15.46 -9.41
C ALA A 123 -16.53 16.47 -8.38
N ARG A 124 -15.69 17.42 -7.92
CA ARG A 124 -16.13 18.49 -7.01
C ARG A 124 -17.11 19.45 -7.69
N ALA A 125 -16.84 19.83 -8.94
CA ALA A 125 -17.74 20.67 -9.72
C ALA A 125 -19.12 20.03 -9.86
N LEU A 126 -19.16 18.76 -10.29
CA LEU A 126 -20.41 18.00 -10.43
C LEU A 126 -21.11 17.78 -9.09
N ALA A 127 -20.38 17.48 -8.00
CA ALA A 127 -20.95 17.36 -6.66
C ALA A 127 -21.57 18.69 -6.18
N SER A 128 -20.92 19.82 -6.49
CA SER A 128 -21.46 21.15 -6.17
C SER A 128 -22.72 21.48 -6.96
N GLU A 129 -22.80 21.03 -8.22
CA GLU A 129 -23.95 21.22 -9.11
C GLU A 129 -25.13 20.34 -8.72
N VAL A 130 -24.87 19.08 -8.37
CA VAL A 130 -25.87 18.15 -7.83
C VAL A 130 -26.46 18.66 -6.52
N ARG A 131 -25.62 19.20 -5.61
CA ARG A 131 -26.08 19.82 -4.37
C ARG A 131 -26.94 21.06 -4.61
N ARG A 132 -26.64 21.84 -5.66
CA ARG A 132 -27.39 23.05 -6.04
C ARG A 132 -28.70 22.73 -6.77
N ALA A 133 -28.71 21.70 -7.60
CA ALA A 133 -29.85 21.30 -8.41
C ALA A 133 -30.82 20.34 -7.69
N GLY A 134 -30.42 19.75 -6.55
CA GLY A 134 -31.24 18.81 -5.79
C GLY A 134 -31.37 17.42 -6.42
N VAL A 135 -30.65 17.15 -7.51
CA VAL A 135 -30.78 15.94 -8.33
C VAL A 135 -29.82 14.83 -7.84
N VAL A 136 -29.98 14.40 -6.60
CA VAL A 136 -29.14 13.34 -6.00
C VAL A 136 -29.41 11.97 -6.66
N GLU A 137 -30.64 11.74 -7.16
CA GLU A 137 -31.01 10.45 -7.77
C GLU A 137 -30.31 10.19 -9.11
N THR A 138 -30.13 11.20 -9.97
CA THR A 138 -29.51 11.01 -11.29
C THR A 138 -28.01 10.71 -11.18
N ALA A 139 -27.29 11.32 -10.23
CA ALA A 139 -25.87 11.02 -10.01
C ALA A 139 -25.66 9.60 -9.44
N SER A 140 -26.53 9.17 -8.52
CA SER A 140 -26.52 7.79 -8.00
C SER A 140 -26.88 6.78 -9.09
N GLY A 141 -27.85 7.10 -9.96
CA GLY A 141 -28.22 6.29 -11.12
C GLY A 141 -27.09 6.15 -12.14
N MET A 142 -26.38 7.25 -12.44
CA MET A 142 -25.20 7.22 -13.29
C MET A 142 -24.07 6.39 -12.69
N ALA A 143 -23.75 6.58 -11.40
CA ALA A 143 -22.73 5.79 -10.72
C ALA A 143 -23.07 4.29 -10.71
N LYS A 144 -24.34 3.93 -10.46
CA LYS A 144 -24.83 2.55 -10.57
C LYS A 144 -24.70 2.01 -12.00
N SER A 145 -25.02 2.81 -13.02
CA SER A 145 -24.90 2.39 -14.43
C SER A 145 -23.45 2.15 -14.85
N VAL A 146 -22.52 2.98 -14.36
CA VAL A 146 -21.09 2.82 -14.59
C VAL A 146 -20.60 1.57 -13.86
N TYR A 147 -20.95 1.41 -12.58
CA TYR A 147 -20.57 0.24 -11.81
C TYR A 147 -21.05 -1.06 -12.47
N THR A 148 -22.34 -1.16 -12.83
CA THR A 148 -22.91 -2.34 -13.49
C THR A 148 -22.29 -2.63 -14.85
N LYS A 149 -21.83 -1.61 -15.58
CA LYS A 149 -21.12 -1.80 -16.86
C LYS A 149 -19.70 -2.37 -16.68
N TYR A 150 -18.98 -1.94 -15.65
CA TYR A 150 -17.58 -2.33 -15.43
C TYR A 150 -17.40 -3.50 -14.46
N GLU A 151 -18.38 -3.76 -13.59
CA GLU A 151 -18.40 -4.91 -12.67
C GLU A 151 -18.09 -6.25 -13.36
N PRO A 152 -18.72 -6.64 -14.48
CA PRO A 152 -18.42 -7.91 -15.12
C PRO A 152 -16.98 -7.97 -15.66
N ALA A 153 -16.48 -6.89 -16.26
CA ALA A 153 -15.10 -6.82 -16.75
C ALA A 153 -14.07 -6.85 -15.61
N ALA A 154 -14.35 -6.19 -14.50
CA ALA A 154 -13.52 -6.24 -13.30
C ALA A 154 -13.50 -7.68 -12.73
N LYS A 155 -14.67 -8.32 -12.59
CA LYS A 155 -14.78 -9.71 -12.14
C LYS A 155 -14.04 -10.68 -13.05
N GLU A 156 -14.13 -10.50 -14.37
CA GLU A 156 -13.39 -11.30 -15.34
C GLU A 156 -11.88 -11.12 -15.22
N LEU A 157 -11.40 -9.88 -15.09
CA LEU A 157 -9.98 -9.60 -14.85
C LEU A 157 -9.48 -10.22 -13.55
N TYR A 158 -10.25 -10.11 -12.46
CA TYR A 158 -9.94 -10.74 -11.19
C TYR A 158 -9.88 -12.27 -11.34
N ALA A 159 -10.88 -12.89 -11.98
CA ALA A 159 -10.92 -14.34 -12.18
C ALA A 159 -9.73 -14.85 -13.01
N ASN A 160 -9.27 -14.07 -14.00
CA ASN A 160 -8.12 -14.43 -14.82
C ASN A 160 -6.77 -14.26 -14.08
N TYR A 161 -6.70 -13.35 -13.11
CA TYR A 161 -5.47 -13.04 -12.40
C TYR A 161 -5.33 -13.80 -11.08
N GLU A 162 -6.45 -14.09 -10.40
CA GLU A 162 -6.49 -14.86 -9.16
C GLU A 162 -5.65 -16.15 -9.22
N PRO A 163 -5.80 -17.06 -10.20
CA PRO A 163 -4.98 -18.28 -10.24
C PRO A 163 -3.49 -17.99 -10.43
N LYS A 164 -3.13 -16.92 -11.13
CA LYS A 164 -1.72 -16.51 -11.33
C LYS A 164 -1.13 -15.94 -10.04
N ALA A 165 -1.91 -15.15 -9.31
CA ALA A 165 -1.54 -14.61 -8.02
C ALA A 165 -1.36 -15.73 -6.99
N GLU A 166 -2.28 -16.70 -6.97
CA GLU A 166 -2.18 -17.91 -6.14
C GLU A 166 -0.91 -18.70 -6.45
N GLN A 167 -0.66 -19.01 -7.72
CA GLN A 167 0.55 -19.74 -8.12
C GLN A 167 1.83 -19.00 -7.72
N CYS A 168 1.85 -17.67 -7.86
CA CYS A 168 2.96 -16.84 -7.42
C CYS A 168 3.14 -16.91 -5.89
N ALA A 169 2.05 -16.79 -5.13
CA ALA A 169 2.07 -16.88 -3.68
C ALA A 169 2.58 -18.24 -3.19
N VAL A 170 2.08 -19.34 -3.77
CA VAL A 170 2.53 -20.71 -3.48
C VAL A 170 4.01 -20.88 -3.82
N SER A 171 4.45 -20.42 -5.00
CA SER A 171 5.87 -20.51 -5.39
C SER A 171 6.77 -19.69 -4.46
N ALA A 172 6.34 -18.49 -4.07
CA ALA A 172 7.09 -17.64 -3.14
C ALA A 172 7.17 -18.28 -1.75
N TRP A 173 6.06 -18.83 -1.25
CA TRP A 173 6.00 -19.57 0.01
C TRP A 173 6.96 -20.76 0.03
N LYS A 174 6.99 -21.54 -1.06
CA LYS A 174 7.92 -22.67 -1.21
C LYS A 174 9.39 -22.23 -1.12
N LYS A 175 9.76 -21.16 -1.81
CA LYS A 175 11.12 -20.61 -1.76
C LYS A 175 11.47 -20.09 -0.37
N LEU A 176 10.52 -19.45 0.30
CA LEU A 176 10.73 -18.97 1.67
C LEU A 176 10.93 -20.14 2.63
N ASN A 177 10.18 -21.24 2.52
CA ASN A 177 10.37 -22.43 3.35
C ASN A 177 11.72 -23.15 3.15
N GLN A 178 12.44 -22.87 2.06
CA GLN A 178 13.82 -23.36 1.88
C GLN A 178 14.85 -22.56 2.70
N LEU A 179 14.48 -21.39 3.24
CA LEU A 179 15.36 -20.58 4.08
C LEU A 179 15.42 -21.16 5.50
N PRO A 180 16.60 -21.24 6.12
CA PRO A 180 16.80 -21.99 7.36
C PRO A 180 15.98 -21.50 8.57
N LEU A 181 15.58 -20.23 8.60
CA LEU A 181 14.81 -19.65 9.73
C LEU A 181 13.31 -19.54 9.45
N PHE A 182 12.90 -19.59 8.18
CA PHE A 182 11.54 -19.27 7.79
C PHE A 182 10.50 -20.32 8.23
N PRO A 183 10.76 -21.64 8.17
CA PRO A 183 9.81 -22.64 8.66
C PRO A 183 9.42 -22.43 10.13
N ARG A 184 10.36 -21.99 10.97
CA ARG A 184 10.10 -21.70 12.38
C ARG A 184 9.25 -20.45 12.56
N LEU A 185 9.45 -19.43 11.72
CA LEU A 185 8.60 -18.24 11.70
C LEU A 185 7.20 -18.57 11.19
N ALA A 186 7.09 -19.42 10.16
CA ALA A 186 5.82 -19.85 9.59
C ALA A 186 4.96 -20.61 10.62
N GLN A 187 5.55 -21.45 11.48
CA GLN A 187 4.82 -22.15 12.54
C GLN A 187 4.13 -21.21 13.54
N VAL A 188 4.64 -20.01 13.74
CA VAL A 188 4.03 -19.00 14.62
C VAL A 188 3.11 -18.06 13.84
N ALA A 189 3.53 -17.65 12.65
CA ALA A 189 2.81 -16.69 11.83
C ALA A 189 1.52 -17.26 11.23
N VAL A 190 1.54 -18.52 10.76
CA VAL A 190 0.38 -19.15 10.10
C VAL A 190 -0.83 -19.27 11.03
N PRO A 191 -0.71 -19.81 12.26
CA PRO A 191 -1.85 -19.86 13.19
C PRO A 191 -2.35 -18.47 13.58
N THR A 192 -1.44 -17.51 13.75
CA THR A 192 -1.79 -16.12 14.08
C THR A 192 -2.57 -15.47 12.94
N ALA A 193 -2.12 -15.66 11.69
CA ALA A 193 -2.80 -15.15 10.50
C ALA A 193 -4.19 -15.80 10.33
N ALA A 194 -4.32 -17.11 10.59
CA ALA A 194 -5.59 -17.82 10.56
C ALA A 194 -6.59 -17.25 11.58
N PHE A 195 -6.17 -17.11 12.84
CA PHE A 195 -7.00 -16.54 13.91
C PHE A 195 -7.44 -15.10 13.60
N CYS A 196 -6.50 -14.24 13.16
CA CYS A 196 -6.81 -12.86 12.81
C CYS A 196 -7.80 -12.77 11.64
N SER A 197 -7.62 -13.62 10.61
CA SER A 197 -8.50 -13.65 9.44
C SER A 197 -9.90 -14.11 9.80
N GLU A 198 -10.03 -15.12 10.66
CA GLU A 198 -11.32 -15.60 11.17
C GLU A 198 -12.05 -14.50 11.95
N LYS A 199 -11.35 -13.81 12.88
CA LYS A 199 -11.94 -12.70 13.66
C LYS A 199 -12.37 -11.53 12.78
N TYR A 200 -11.57 -11.20 11.76
CA TYR A 200 -11.92 -10.19 10.81
C TYR A 200 -13.20 -10.57 10.04
N ASN A 201 -13.24 -11.78 9.46
CA ASN A 201 -14.39 -12.27 8.69
C ASN A 201 -15.68 -12.27 9.53
N ASP A 202 -15.62 -12.83 10.74
CA ASP A 202 -16.74 -12.85 11.68
C ASP A 202 -17.24 -11.44 12.01
N THR A 203 -16.32 -10.48 12.20
CA THR A 203 -16.69 -9.08 12.46
C THR A 203 -17.37 -8.44 11.26
N VAL A 204 -16.86 -8.66 10.05
CA VAL A 204 -17.46 -8.14 8.81
C VAL A 204 -18.86 -8.69 8.61
N VAL A 205 -19.05 -10.01 8.80
CA VAL A 205 -20.36 -10.67 8.68
C VAL A 205 -21.36 -10.10 9.71
N LYS A 206 -20.98 -10.06 10.99
CA LYS A 206 -21.84 -9.51 12.06
C LYS A 206 -22.18 -8.03 11.84
N ALA A 207 -21.25 -7.24 11.31
CA ALA A 207 -21.51 -5.85 10.98
C ALA A 207 -22.42 -5.71 9.75
N ALA A 208 -22.31 -6.60 8.76
CA ALA A 208 -23.22 -6.64 7.61
C ALA A 208 -24.65 -7.01 8.05
N GLU A 209 -24.82 -7.99 8.92
CA GLU A 209 -26.11 -8.38 9.51
C GLU A 209 -26.77 -7.23 10.27
N LYS A 210 -25.98 -6.38 10.92
CA LYS A 210 -26.43 -5.16 11.60
C LYS A 210 -26.73 -3.98 10.64
N GLY A 211 -26.53 -4.14 9.33
CA GLY A 211 -26.84 -3.14 8.32
C GLY A 211 -25.80 -2.02 8.17
N TYR A 212 -24.58 -2.19 8.67
CA TYR A 212 -23.52 -1.19 8.48
C TYR A 212 -23.10 -1.12 7.00
N ARG A 213 -23.44 -0.02 6.31
CA ARG A 213 -23.14 0.18 4.88
C ARG A 213 -21.66 0.06 4.50
N VAL A 214 -20.73 0.22 5.43
CA VAL A 214 -19.29 0.09 5.13
C VAL A 214 -18.90 -1.36 4.82
N THR A 215 -19.66 -2.36 5.29
CA THR A 215 -19.31 -3.78 5.11
C THR A 215 -19.42 -4.26 3.67
N SER A 216 -20.22 -3.61 2.82
CA SER A 216 -20.29 -3.92 1.39
C SER A 216 -18.97 -3.66 0.65
N TYR A 217 -18.02 -2.97 1.28
CA TYR A 217 -16.69 -2.68 0.75
C TYR A 217 -15.59 -3.46 1.48
N MET A 218 -15.93 -4.31 2.46
CA MET A 218 -14.98 -5.09 3.24
C MET A 218 -14.93 -6.53 2.71
N PRO A 219 -13.86 -6.92 2.00
CA PRO A 219 -13.76 -8.26 1.41
C PRO A 219 -13.46 -9.29 2.48
N LEU A 220 -14.15 -10.44 2.45
CA LEU A 220 -13.82 -11.57 3.31
C LEU A 220 -12.51 -12.23 2.87
N VAL A 221 -11.72 -12.68 3.84
CA VAL A 221 -10.52 -13.48 3.60
C VAL A 221 -10.95 -14.93 3.31
N PRO A 222 -10.58 -15.53 2.18
CA PRO A 222 -11.03 -16.87 1.80
C PRO A 222 -10.22 -17.96 2.51
N THR A 223 -10.44 -18.11 3.82
CA THR A 223 -9.68 -18.99 4.72
C THR A 223 -9.72 -20.46 4.30
N GLU A 224 -10.86 -20.95 3.81
CA GLU A 224 -11.06 -22.34 3.40
C GLU A 224 -10.25 -22.65 2.15
N ARG A 225 -10.29 -21.75 1.15
CA ARG A 225 -9.53 -21.88 -0.10
C ARG A 225 -8.04 -21.88 0.16
N ILE A 226 -7.56 -20.95 1.00
CA ILE A 226 -6.16 -20.87 1.42
C ILE A 226 -5.73 -22.18 2.11
N SER A 227 -6.52 -22.67 3.07
CA SER A 227 -6.20 -23.90 3.80
C SER A 227 -6.13 -25.13 2.87
N LYS A 228 -7.00 -25.21 1.86
CA LYS A 228 -7.04 -26.32 0.90
C LYS A 228 -5.79 -26.35 0.02
N ILE A 229 -5.35 -25.20 -0.49
CA ILE A 229 -4.14 -25.09 -1.33
C ILE A 229 -2.90 -25.57 -0.56
N PHE A 230 -2.79 -25.22 0.72
CA PHE A 230 -1.68 -25.69 1.58
C PHE A 230 -1.82 -27.15 2.04
N ALA A 231 -3.03 -27.71 2.06
CA ALA A 231 -3.25 -29.11 2.39
C ALA A 231 -2.91 -30.03 1.21
N GLU A 232 -3.28 -29.64 -0.02
CA GLU A 232 -2.96 -30.38 -1.24
C GLU A 232 -1.43 -30.52 -1.45
N GLU A 233 -0.64 -29.53 -1.01
CA GLU A 233 0.83 -29.56 -0.98
C GLU A 233 1.40 -30.73 -0.14
N LYS A 234 0.78 -31.07 0.99
CA LYS A 234 1.28 -32.14 1.88
C LYS A 234 1.15 -33.53 1.28
N THR A 235 0.23 -33.71 0.34
CA THR A 235 -0.07 -35.02 -0.28
C THR A 235 0.84 -35.37 -1.46
N GLU A 236 1.56 -34.40 -2.04
CA GLU A 236 2.51 -34.64 -3.14
C GLU A 236 3.94 -35.00 -2.68
N THR A 237 4.16 -35.12 -1.37
CA THR A 237 5.43 -35.58 -0.77
C THR A 237 5.23 -36.87 0.02
N GLU A 238 4.91 -37.97 -0.68
CA GLU A 238 5.12 -39.32 -0.14
C GLU A 238 6.42 -39.97 -0.67
N PRO A 239 7.05 -40.86 0.11
CA PRO A 239 8.45 -41.23 -0.02
C PRO A 239 8.67 -42.31 -1.08
N LEU A 240 9.80 -42.23 -1.80
CA LEU A 240 10.34 -43.33 -2.59
C LEU A 240 10.46 -44.59 -1.71
N GLU A 241 9.58 -45.56 -1.95
CA GLU A 241 9.74 -46.92 -1.43
C GLU A 241 11.04 -47.52 -1.96
N PHE A 242 12.01 -47.72 -1.07
CA PHE A 242 13.12 -48.62 -1.31
C PHE A 242 12.61 -50.05 -1.17
N HIS A 243 12.43 -50.74 -2.29
CA HIS A 243 12.36 -52.19 -2.31
C HIS A 243 13.78 -52.77 -2.05
N PRO A 244 13.97 -53.62 -1.03
CA PRO A 244 15.14 -54.48 -0.96
C PRO A 244 14.94 -55.62 -1.97
N LEU A 245 15.91 -55.81 -2.86
CA LEU A 245 16.07 -57.08 -3.57
C LEU A 245 16.84 -58.04 -2.66
N ASP A 246 16.35 -59.29 -2.66
CA ASP A 246 16.84 -60.45 -1.90
C ASP A 246 18.37 -60.65 -1.91
#